data_AF-A0A8H8U5F1-F1
#
_entry.id   AF-A0A8H8U5F1-F1
#
_cell.length_a   1.000
_cell.length_b   1.000
_cell.length_c   1.000
_cell.angle_alpha   90.00
_cell.angle_beta   90.00
_cell.angle_gamma   90.00
#
_symmetry.space_group_name_H-M   'P 1'
#
loop_
_entity.id
_entity.type
_entity.pdbx_description
1 polymer ?
#
loop_
_entity_poly.entity_id
_entity_poly.type
_entity_poly.pdbx_seq_one_letter_code
_entity_poly.pdbx_strand_id
1 'polypeptide(L)'
;MNREPLHDIGNVTLGFQKIFVINMPSRTDRRDATSLAAASSNLKLEFIPGVRGDSIPEAAFPPEGSADSIKQSAGIKGSWRSHMNALHA
;
A
#
# COMPACT_ATOMS: atom_id res chain seq x y z
N MET A 1 6.25 -35.71 -1.41
CA MET A 1 5.51 -34.83 -2.34
C MET A 1 6.26 -33.51 -2.40
N ASN A 2 7.08 -33.31 -3.43
CA ASN A 2 7.76 -32.03 -3.67
C ASN A 2 6.72 -31.02 -4.14
N ARG A 3 6.43 -30.00 -3.32
CA ARG A 3 5.68 -28.83 -3.78
C ARG A 3 6.67 -27.88 -4.44
N GLU A 4 6.50 -27.67 -5.74
CA GLU A 4 7.20 -26.61 -6.47
C GLU A 4 6.80 -25.25 -5.87
N PRO A 5 7.74 -24.39 -5.42
CA PRO A 5 7.42 -23.14 -4.73
C PRO A 5 6.56 -22.18 -5.56
N LEU A 6 6.65 -22.28 -6.90
CA LEU A 6 5.86 -21.50 -7.85
C LEU A 6 4.37 -21.87 -7.83
N HIS A 7 4.03 -23.11 -7.46
CA HIS A 7 2.64 -23.58 -7.41
C HIS A 7 1.85 -22.94 -6.26
N ASP A 8 2.53 -22.62 -5.14
CA ASP A 8 1.92 -21.92 -4.00
C ASP A 8 1.71 -20.41 -4.29
N ILE A 9 2.51 -19.81 -5.17
CA ILE A 9 2.33 -18.41 -5.65
C ILE A 9 1.20 -18.33 -6.69
N GLY A 10 0.93 -19.43 -7.39
CA GLY A 10 0.13 -19.47 -8.62
C GLY A 10 -1.37 -19.17 -8.50
N ASN A 11 -1.96 -19.09 -7.31
CA ASN A 11 -3.42 -18.88 -7.17
C ASN A 11 -3.78 -17.81 -6.12
N VAL A 12 -3.11 -17.79 -4.98
CA VAL A 12 -3.47 -16.90 -3.86
C VAL A 12 -2.97 -15.46 -4.02
N THR A 13 -1.99 -15.24 -4.89
CA THR A 13 -1.46 -13.91 -5.22
C THR A 13 -1.53 -13.61 -6.71
N LEU A 14 -2.31 -14.40 -7.46
CA LEU A 14 -2.51 -14.23 -8.91
C LEU A 14 -1.20 -14.25 -9.73
N GLY A 15 -0.20 -15.01 -9.27
CA GLY A 15 1.10 -15.08 -9.93
C GLY A 15 2.08 -13.94 -9.59
N PHE A 16 1.71 -13.00 -8.72
CA PHE A 16 2.63 -12.01 -8.13
C PHE A 16 3.22 -12.51 -6.82
N GLN A 17 4.37 -11.97 -6.39
CA GLN A 17 4.95 -12.34 -5.09
C GLN A 17 4.09 -11.85 -3.91
N LYS A 18 3.63 -10.59 -3.97
CA LYS A 18 2.82 -9.93 -2.94
C LYS A 18 1.74 -9.06 -3.60
N ILE A 19 0.56 -8.99 -2.96
CA ILE A 19 -0.48 -8.01 -3.30
C ILE A 19 -0.57 -7.01 -2.14
N PHE A 20 -0.20 -5.76 -2.40
CA PHE A 20 -0.25 -4.72 -1.38
C PHE A 20 -1.57 -3.96 -1.41
N VAL A 21 -2.08 -3.60 -0.23
CA VAL A 21 -3.23 -2.72 -0.07
C VAL A 21 -2.84 -1.56 0.83
N ILE A 22 -2.82 -0.35 0.27
CA ILE A 22 -2.67 0.88 1.04
C ILE A 22 -4.02 1.23 1.66
N ASN A 23 -4.10 1.25 2.98
CA ASN A 23 -5.32 1.61 3.70
C ASN A 23 -5.03 2.58 4.84
N MET A 24 -5.83 3.64 4.97
CA MET A 24 -5.74 4.56 6.10
C MET A 24 -5.99 3.80 7.42
N PRO A 25 -5.14 3.93 8.45
CA PRO A 25 -5.33 3.21 9.71
C PRO A 25 -6.69 3.46 10.38
N SER A 26 -7.27 4.64 10.18
CA SER A 26 -8.59 5.02 10.69
C SER A 26 -9.77 4.41 9.91
N ARG A 27 -9.55 3.87 8.71
CA ARG A 27 -10.58 3.26 7.85
C ARG A 27 -10.65 1.76 8.09
N THR A 28 -11.00 1.37 9.31
CA THR A 28 -11.20 -0.03 9.70
C THR A 28 -12.34 -0.66 8.91
N ASP A 29 -13.40 0.10 8.64
CA ASP A 29 -14.51 -0.27 7.76
C ASP A 29 -14.03 -0.81 6.40
N ARG A 30 -13.08 -0.11 5.76
CA ARG A 30 -12.52 -0.50 4.47
C ARG A 30 -11.56 -1.67 4.60
N ARG A 31 -10.74 -1.70 5.65
CA ARG A 31 -9.84 -2.82 5.92
C ARG A 31 -10.60 -4.13 6.08
N ASP A 32 -11.69 -4.11 6.83
CA ASP A 32 -12.48 -5.29 7.14
C ASP A 32 -13.23 -5.78 5.90
N ALA A 33 -13.84 -4.86 5.13
CA ALA A 33 -14.48 -5.20 3.87
C ALA A 33 -13.49 -5.82 2.86
N THR A 34 -12.29 -5.24 2.71
CA THR A 34 -11.25 -5.77 1.83
C THR A 34 -10.71 -7.12 2.32
N SER A 35 -10.55 -7.30 3.64
CA SER A 35 -10.11 -8.57 4.22
C SER A 35 -11.12 -9.69 3.99
N LEU A 36 -12.42 -9.39 4.13
CA LEU A 36 -13.49 -10.34 3.84
C LEU A 36 -13.52 -10.72 2.35
N ALA A 37 -13.40 -9.74 1.45
CA ALA A 37 -13.34 -9.99 0.02
C ALA A 37 -12.13 -10.88 -0.34
N ALA A 38 -10.97 -10.59 0.23
CA ALA A 38 -9.77 -11.39 0.02
C ALA A 38 -9.92 -12.83 0.52
N ALA A 39 -10.49 -13.02 1.71
CA ALA A 39 -10.76 -14.35 2.25
C ALA A 39 -11.73 -15.14 1.36
N SER A 40 -12.80 -14.49 0.86
CA SER A 40 -13.77 -15.10 -0.06
C SER A 40 -13.14 -15.51 -1.40
N SER A 41 -12.20 -14.71 -1.91
CA SER A 41 -11.49 -14.97 -3.16
C SER A 41 -10.19 -15.76 -3.00
N ASN A 42 -9.89 -16.27 -1.79
CA ASN A 42 -8.64 -16.95 -1.47
C ASN A 42 -7.37 -16.13 -1.83
N LEU A 43 -7.44 -14.80 -1.68
CA LEU A 43 -6.34 -13.88 -1.93
C LEU A 43 -5.55 -13.58 -0.66
N LYS A 44 -4.22 -13.51 -0.79
CA LYS A 44 -3.33 -13.07 0.27
C LYS A 44 -2.92 -11.61 0.05
N LEU A 45 -3.30 -10.75 0.99
CA LEU A 45 -3.01 -9.31 0.96
C LEU A 45 -2.01 -8.92 2.04
N GLU A 46 -1.20 -7.90 1.75
CA GLU A 46 -0.32 -7.23 2.69
C GLU A 46 -0.74 -5.76 2.84
N PHE A 47 -1.14 -5.38 4.06
CA PHE A 47 -1.64 -4.03 4.31
C PHE A 47 -0.49 -3.07 4.62
N ILE A 48 -0.43 -1.97 3.88
CA ILE A 48 0.48 -0.86 4.13
C ILE A 48 -0.33 0.30 4.72
N PRO A 49 0.07 0.88 5.87
CA PRO A 49 -0.64 2.00 6.46
C PRO A 49 -0.53 3.23 5.57
N GLY A 50 -1.70 3.76 5.19
CA GLY A 50 -1.81 5.03 4.50
C GLY A 50 -1.35 6.18 5.39
N VAL A 51 -0.69 7.17 4.78
CA VAL A 51 -0.13 8.34 5.45
C VAL A 51 -0.98 9.55 5.12
N ARG A 52 -1.30 10.36 6.13
CA ARG A 52 -1.98 11.65 5.92
C ARG A 52 -0.95 12.66 5.42
N GLY A 53 -1.28 13.47 4.42
CA GLY A 53 -0.31 14.44 3.91
C GLY A 53 0.00 15.59 4.85
N ASP A 54 -0.86 15.85 5.84
CA ASP A 54 -0.63 16.87 6.88
C ASP A 54 0.42 16.42 7.91
N SER A 55 0.68 15.11 8.04
CA SER A 55 1.69 14.57 8.95
C SER A 55 3.08 14.45 8.32
N ILE A 56 3.26 14.87 7.07
CA ILE A 56 4.54 14.75 6.34
C ILE A 56 5.33 16.05 6.51
N PRO A 57 6.53 16.02 7.13
CA PRO A 57 7.40 17.18 7.21
C PRO A 57 7.81 17.66 5.82
N GLU A 58 7.91 18.98 5.63
CA GLU A 58 8.31 19.58 4.36
C GLU A 58 9.71 19.11 3.90
N ALA A 59 10.62 18.91 4.85
CA ALA A 59 11.97 18.39 4.60
C ALA A 59 12.00 16.94 4.10
N ALA A 60 10.88 16.20 4.15
CA ALA A 60 10.79 14.84 3.64
C ALA A 60 10.52 14.76 2.13
N PHE A 61 10.22 15.88 1.48
CA PHE A 61 10.03 15.93 0.03
C PHE A 61 11.38 15.94 -0.71
N PRO A 62 11.44 15.40 -1.94
CA PRO A 62 12.64 15.46 -2.76
C PRO A 62 13.15 16.90 -2.92
N PRO A 63 14.48 17.12 -2.85
CA PRO A 63 15.06 18.47 -2.93
C PRO A 63 14.83 19.14 -4.29
N GLU A 64 14.82 18.36 -5.38
CA GLU A 64 14.51 18.83 -6.73
C GLU A 64 12.99 18.85 -6.94
N GLY A 65 12.44 19.99 -7.37
CA GLY A 65 10.98 20.15 -7.53
C GLY A 65 10.21 20.35 -6.22
N SER A 66 10.91 20.65 -5.12
CA SER A 66 10.35 20.88 -3.79
C SER A 66 9.26 21.96 -3.81
N ALA A 67 9.47 23.09 -4.47
CA ALA A 67 8.47 24.17 -4.52
C ALA A 67 7.10 23.71 -5.05
N ASP A 68 7.08 22.83 -6.05
CA ASP A 68 5.83 22.32 -6.62
C ASP A 68 5.30 21.10 -5.86
N SER A 69 6.19 20.28 -5.29
CA SER A 69 5.84 19.17 -4.40
C SER A 69 5.19 19.66 -3.10
N ILE A 70 5.67 20.78 -2.56
CA ILE A 70 5.17 21.44 -1.34
C ILE A 70 3.81 22.09 -1.60
N LYS A 71 3.54 22.60 -2.80
CA LYS A 71 2.24 23.17 -3.18
C LYS A 71 1.15 22.13 -3.40
N GLN A 72 1.49 20.84 -3.46
CA GLN A 72 0.49 19.78 -3.64
C GLN A 72 -0.48 19.69 -2.47
N SER A 73 -1.69 19.23 -2.76
CA SER A 73 -2.70 18.98 -1.73
C SER A 73 -2.24 17.91 -0.73
N ALA A 74 -2.76 17.96 0.50
CA ALA A 74 -2.47 16.93 1.51
C ALA A 74 -2.84 15.51 1.02
N GLY A 75 -3.88 15.37 0.19
CA GLY A 75 -4.24 14.08 -0.40
C GLY A 75 -3.13 13.53 -1.31
N ILE A 76 -2.57 14.37 -2.20
CA ILE A 76 -1.48 13.97 -3.10
C ILE A 76 -0.22 13.63 -2.32
N LYS A 77 0.15 14.46 -1.34
CA LYS A 77 1.31 14.23 -0.46
C LYS A 77 1.21 12.90 0.29
N GLY A 78 0.04 12.65 0.90
CA GLY A 78 -0.26 11.40 1.61
C GLY A 78 -0.21 10.18 0.69
N SER A 79 -0.82 10.29 -0.50
CA SER A 79 -0.77 9.24 -1.53
C SER A 79 0.68 8.92 -1.92
N TRP A 80 1.47 9.93 -2.29
CA TRP A 80 2.88 9.74 -2.64
C TRP A 80 3.65 9.01 -1.53
N ARG A 81 3.57 9.51 -0.29
CA ARG A 81 4.29 8.90 0.83
C ARG A 81 3.84 7.46 1.11
N SER A 82 2.55 7.18 0.99
CA SER A 82 2.03 5.82 1.16
C SER A 82 2.55 4.85 0.10
N HIS A 83 2.67 5.30 -1.15
CA HIS A 83 3.26 4.50 -2.22
C HIS A 83 4.77 4.30 -2.02
N MET A 84 5.50 5.32 -1.56
CA MET A 84 6.93 5.17 -1.22
C MET A 84 7.13 4.15 -0.10
N ASN A 85 6.27 4.13 0.92
CA ASN A 85 6.31 3.10 1.96
C ASN A 85 6.06 1.70 1.39
N ALA A 86 5.14 1.56 0.42
CA ALA A 86 4.85 0.27 -0.21
C ALA A 86 6.03 -0.23 -1.07
N LEU A 87 6.78 0.66 -1.73
CA LEU A 87 8.00 0.30 -2.47
C LEU A 87 9.13 -0.19 -1.55
N HIS A 88 9.09 0.13 -0.26
CA HIS A 88 10.10 -0.25 0.72
C HIS A 88 9.76 -1.52 1.53
N ALA A 89 8.60 -2.16 1.28
CA ALA A 89 8.07 -3.31 2.04
C ALA A 89 8.33 -4.67 1.36
#